data_AF-F2T1Q2-F1
#
_entry.id   AF-F2T1Q2-F1
#
_cell.length_a   1.000
_cell.length_b   1.000
_cell.length_c   1.000
_cell.angle_alpha   90.00
_cell.angle_beta   90.00
_cell.angle_gamma   90.00
#
_symmetry.space_group_name_H-M   'P 1'
#
loop_
_entity.id
_entity.type
_entity.pdbx_description
1 polymer ?
#
loop_
_entity_poly.entity_id
_entity_poly.type
_entity_poly.pdbx_seq_one_letter_code
_entity_poly.pdbx_strand_id
1 'polypeptide(L)'
;MAEILTEQVEALKEARRKSKHTTTADGKQEDGSQEKTQLPKGMILGMDGKPCRTCISISDWRALMKGKSPATPSPSSSSPSTTTTTTTTTTTTAQDQTTAALPPDCPPDVETLGRSTWTLLHSMTATYPATATPQQQNDMRSFLTLFGKLYPCWVCADDFRAWMNEPSGANKPRLKTRTEFGTWMCEAHNEVNRKLGKEVFDCAKWEERWRTGWKDGRCD
;
A
#
# COMPACT_ATOMS: atom_id res chain seq x y z
N MET A 1 -3.76 -33.57 -4.14
CA MET A 1 -3.14 -32.21 -4.11
C MET A 1 -2.00 -32.09 -5.13
N ALA A 2 -1.05 -33.04 -5.21
CA ALA A 2 0.02 -33.02 -6.22
C ALA A 2 -0.46 -33.31 -7.67
N GLU A 3 -1.49 -34.13 -7.85
CA GLU A 3 -2.01 -34.48 -9.18
C GLU A 3 -2.75 -33.29 -9.84
N ILE A 4 -3.56 -32.56 -9.07
CA ILE A 4 -4.29 -31.36 -9.54
C ILE A 4 -3.31 -30.25 -9.98
N LEU A 5 -2.20 -30.10 -9.26
CA LEU A 5 -1.15 -29.13 -9.63
C LEU A 5 -0.46 -29.53 -10.94
N THR A 6 -0.31 -30.83 -11.20
CA THR A 6 0.34 -31.33 -12.42
C THR A 6 -0.55 -31.11 -13.64
N GLU A 7 -1.87 -31.35 -13.52
CA GLU A 7 -2.83 -31.08 -14.59
C GLU A 7 -2.92 -29.59 -14.95
N GLN A 8 -2.91 -28.70 -13.95
CA GLN A 8 -2.93 -27.25 -14.19
C GLN A 8 -1.65 -26.75 -14.84
N VAL A 9 -0.49 -27.33 -14.48
CA VAL A 9 0.80 -26.98 -15.08
C VAL A 9 0.89 -27.43 -16.54
N GLU A 10 0.38 -28.62 -16.87
CA GLU A 10 0.36 -29.09 -18.25
C GLU A 10 -0.64 -28.30 -19.12
N ALA A 11 -1.81 -27.94 -18.58
CA ALA A 11 -2.76 -27.07 -19.27
C ALA A 11 -2.17 -25.68 -19.58
N LEU A 12 -1.38 -25.10 -18.65
CA LEU A 12 -0.69 -23.83 -18.87
C LEU A 12 0.43 -23.95 -19.92
N LYS A 13 1.17 -25.06 -19.94
CA LYS A 13 2.20 -25.31 -20.97
C LYS A 13 1.57 -25.46 -22.37
N GLU A 14 0.43 -26.12 -22.47
CA GLU A 14 -0.28 -26.31 -23.74
C GLU A 14 -0.88 -25.00 -24.26
N ALA A 15 -1.45 -24.16 -23.39
CA ALA A 15 -1.92 -22.82 -23.73
C ALA A 15 -0.78 -21.92 -24.24
N ARG A 16 0.41 -22.04 -23.63
CA ARG A 16 1.61 -21.28 -24.03
C ARG A 16 2.20 -21.77 -25.35
N ARG A 17 2.06 -23.06 -25.67
CA ARG A 17 2.40 -23.63 -26.99
C ARG A 17 1.44 -23.15 -28.07
N LYS A 18 0.13 -23.15 -27.81
CA LYS A 18 -0.89 -22.64 -28.74
C LYS A 18 -0.69 -21.14 -29.01
N SER A 19 -0.39 -20.35 -27.98
CA SER A 19 -0.07 -18.91 -28.12
C SER A 19 1.18 -18.62 -28.97
N LYS A 20 2.18 -19.50 -28.98
CA LYS A 20 3.38 -19.33 -29.83
C LYS A 20 3.15 -19.68 -31.30
N HIS A 21 2.12 -20.44 -31.63
CA HIS A 21 1.87 -20.92 -33.00
C HIS A 21 0.89 -20.07 -33.80
N THR A 22 0.25 -19.07 -33.20
CA THR A 22 -0.70 -18.17 -33.88
C THR A 22 -0.06 -16.89 -34.45
N THR A 23 1.26 -16.71 -34.33
CA THR A 23 1.97 -15.48 -34.76
C THR A 23 2.77 -15.59 -36.06
N THR A 24 2.43 -16.51 -36.96
CA THR A 24 3.04 -16.54 -38.30
C THR A 24 2.00 -16.84 -39.38
N ALA A 25 1.27 -15.83 -39.83
CA ALA A 25 0.86 -15.64 -41.22
C ALA A 25 0.18 -14.28 -41.39
N ASP A 26 0.66 -13.54 -42.39
CA ASP A 26 0.08 -12.34 -43.02
C ASP A 26 0.19 -10.98 -42.31
N GLY A 27 0.83 -10.02 -43.00
CA GLY A 27 0.77 -8.59 -42.65
C GLY A 27 2.09 -7.81 -42.71
N LYS A 28 2.53 -7.50 -43.94
CA LYS A 28 3.22 -6.28 -44.42
C LYS A 28 3.88 -5.33 -43.39
N GLN A 29 5.18 -5.07 -43.61
CA GLN A 29 5.95 -3.97 -43.02
C GLN A 29 5.21 -2.63 -43.10
N GLU A 30 4.97 -2.02 -41.94
CA GLU A 30 4.92 -0.57 -41.78
C GLU A 30 5.95 -0.16 -40.72
N ASP A 31 6.88 0.68 -41.17
CA ASP A 31 7.89 1.36 -40.39
C ASP A 31 7.21 2.43 -39.53
N GLY A 32 7.25 2.25 -38.22
CA GLY A 32 6.63 3.11 -37.24
C GLY A 32 7.40 3.01 -35.94
N SER A 33 8.57 3.63 -35.91
CA SER A 33 9.41 3.80 -34.73
C SER A 33 8.64 4.52 -33.61
N GLN A 34 7.90 3.77 -32.80
CA GLN A 34 7.46 4.24 -31.49
C GLN A 34 8.64 4.13 -30.53
N GLU A 35 9.30 5.26 -30.36
CA GLU A 35 10.24 5.53 -29.28
C GLU A 35 9.60 5.17 -27.94
N LYS A 36 9.97 4.01 -27.38
CA LYS A 36 9.68 3.67 -25.99
C LYS A 36 10.41 4.69 -25.13
N THR A 37 9.71 5.74 -24.70
CA THR A 37 10.21 6.70 -23.72
C THR A 37 10.72 5.92 -22.53
N GLN A 38 12.04 5.86 -22.36
CA GLN A 38 12.65 5.13 -21.25
C GLN A 38 12.21 5.81 -19.96
N LEU A 39 11.41 5.09 -19.17
CA LEU A 39 10.99 5.56 -17.86
C LEU A 39 12.24 5.80 -17.00
N PRO A 40 12.28 6.86 -16.17
CA PRO A 40 13.39 7.12 -15.27
C PRO A 40 13.76 5.88 -14.44
N LYS A 41 15.06 5.70 -14.14
CA LYS A 41 15.55 4.57 -13.34
C LYS A 41 14.75 4.47 -12.02
N GLY A 42 14.18 3.31 -11.75
CA GLY A 42 13.38 3.04 -10.54
C GLY A 42 11.87 3.28 -10.68
N MET A 43 11.37 3.76 -11.82
CA MET A 43 9.94 3.99 -12.02
C MET A 43 9.20 2.68 -12.36
N ILE A 44 8.27 2.29 -11.49
CA ILE A 44 7.31 1.21 -11.74
C ILE A 44 5.92 1.83 -11.95
N LEU A 45 5.29 1.50 -13.07
CA LEU A 45 3.90 1.87 -13.34
C LEU A 45 2.96 0.83 -12.71
N GLY A 46 1.85 1.32 -12.17
CA GLY A 46 0.75 0.47 -11.71
C GLY A 46 -0.01 -0.16 -12.89
N MET A 47 -0.97 -1.02 -12.57
CA MET A 47 -1.86 -1.63 -13.55
C MET A 47 -2.73 -0.61 -14.31
N ASP A 48 -2.84 0.62 -13.77
CA ASP A 48 -3.52 1.76 -14.38
C ASP A 48 -2.61 2.64 -15.26
N GLY A 49 -1.34 2.23 -15.45
CA GLY A 49 -0.35 2.96 -16.24
C GLY A 49 0.20 4.21 -15.56
N LYS A 50 -0.15 4.48 -14.29
CA LYS A 50 0.34 5.65 -13.53
C LYS A 50 1.50 5.25 -12.62
N PRO A 51 2.36 6.19 -12.19
CA PRO A 51 3.42 5.89 -11.23
C PRO A 51 2.88 5.23 -9.95
N CYS A 52 3.38 4.04 -9.62
CA CYS A 52 2.95 3.29 -8.45
C CYS A 52 3.74 3.74 -7.21
N ARG A 53 3.08 4.52 -6.33
CA ARG A 53 3.69 4.99 -5.06
C ARG A 53 4.19 3.85 -4.18
N THR A 54 3.46 2.75 -4.10
CA THR A 54 3.80 1.57 -3.27
C THR A 54 4.94 0.74 -3.87
N CYS A 55 5.27 0.93 -5.14
CA CYS A 55 6.25 0.12 -5.86
C CYS A 55 7.64 0.76 -5.91
N ILE A 56 7.81 1.99 -5.45
CA ILE A 56 9.09 2.73 -5.54
C ILE A 56 9.49 3.31 -4.18
N SER A 57 10.77 3.64 -4.01
CA SER A 57 11.24 4.27 -2.77
C SER A 57 10.72 5.71 -2.63
N ILE A 58 10.66 6.22 -1.41
CA ILE A 58 10.23 7.61 -1.17
C ILE A 58 11.21 8.64 -1.77
N SER A 59 12.50 8.30 -1.86
CA SER A 59 13.49 9.14 -2.55
C SER A 59 13.20 9.24 -4.04
N ASP A 60 12.83 8.12 -4.68
CA ASP A 60 12.48 8.09 -6.10
C ASP A 60 11.15 8.82 -6.35
N TRP A 61 10.18 8.69 -5.45
CA TRP A 61 8.91 9.42 -5.51
C TRP A 61 9.11 10.93 -5.43
N ARG A 62 9.91 11.41 -4.47
CA ARG A 62 10.23 12.84 -4.33
C ARG A 62 10.97 13.39 -5.55
N ALA A 63 11.89 12.62 -6.12
CA ALA A 63 12.59 13.00 -7.33
C ALA A 63 11.60 13.17 -8.51
N LEU A 64 10.60 12.29 -8.62
CA LEU A 64 9.56 12.39 -9.64
C LEU A 64 8.66 13.62 -9.47
N MET A 65 8.23 13.94 -8.24
CA MET A 65 7.38 15.11 -7.97
C MET A 65 8.11 16.43 -8.23
N LYS A 66 9.41 16.50 -7.91
CA LYS A 66 10.27 17.65 -8.26
C LYS A 66 10.40 17.87 -9.77
N GLY A 67 10.41 16.80 -10.56
CA GLY A 67 10.50 16.87 -12.03
C GLY A 67 9.23 17.34 -12.73
N LYS A 68 8.10 17.47 -12.03
CA LYS A 68 6.78 17.84 -12.59
C LYS A 68 6.37 19.30 -12.36
N SER A 69 7.25 20.13 -11.76
CA SER A 69 7.00 21.56 -11.56
C SER A 69 7.28 22.37 -12.84
N PRO A 70 6.45 23.37 -13.21
CA PRO A 70 6.83 24.35 -14.23
C PRO A 70 8.04 25.13 -13.73
N ALA A 71 9.10 25.17 -14.53
CA ALA A 71 10.30 25.92 -14.24
C ALA A 71 9.96 27.40 -13.98
N THR A 72 10.16 27.86 -12.74
CA THR A 72 10.32 29.29 -12.44
C THR A 72 11.80 29.48 -12.08
N PRO A 73 12.50 30.45 -12.70
CA PRO A 73 13.95 30.55 -12.60
C PRO A 73 14.37 30.97 -11.18
N SER A 74 15.30 30.23 -10.60
CA SER A 74 16.05 30.67 -9.42
C SER A 74 17.01 31.80 -9.81
N PRO A 75 17.20 32.84 -8.96
CA PRO A 75 18.38 33.66 -9.05
C PRO A 75 19.51 32.99 -8.26
N SER A 76 20.63 32.85 -8.97
CA SER A 76 21.95 32.49 -8.47
C SER A 76 22.39 33.47 -7.38
N SER A 77 22.97 32.98 -6.28
CA SER A 77 24.00 33.74 -5.57
C SER A 77 25.00 32.79 -4.90
N SER A 78 26.25 33.19 -5.05
CA SER A 78 27.51 32.52 -4.79
C SER A 78 27.86 32.41 -3.30
N SER A 79 28.59 31.34 -2.96
CA SER A 79 29.29 31.12 -1.68
C SER A 79 30.23 32.28 -1.29
N PRO A 80 30.69 32.34 -0.02
CA PRO A 80 31.91 31.59 0.32
C PRO A 80 31.88 30.88 1.68
N SER A 81 32.79 29.90 1.78
CA SER A 81 33.12 29.09 2.96
C SER A 81 33.57 29.92 4.17
N THR A 82 33.25 29.45 5.38
CA THR A 82 34.09 29.70 6.57
C THR A 82 34.08 28.49 7.50
N THR A 83 35.26 28.31 8.08
CA THR A 83 35.86 27.15 8.75
C THR A 83 35.32 26.87 10.16
N THR A 84 35.18 25.58 10.47
CA THR A 84 35.37 24.88 11.76
C THR A 84 34.89 25.52 13.07
N THR A 85 33.94 24.87 13.75
CA THR A 85 34.03 24.65 15.20
C THR A 85 33.29 23.35 15.57
N THR A 86 34.07 22.35 15.96
CA THR A 86 33.62 21.12 16.62
C THR A 86 33.08 21.49 18.01
N THR A 87 31.79 21.29 18.26
CA THR A 87 31.26 21.27 19.63
C THR A 87 30.47 19.99 19.82
N THR A 88 31.14 19.01 20.40
CA THR A 88 30.56 17.81 20.99
C THR A 88 29.80 18.25 22.23
N THR A 89 28.49 18.49 22.10
CA THR A 89 27.61 18.70 23.25
C THR A 89 26.79 17.43 23.45
N THR A 90 27.34 16.53 24.25
CA THR A 90 26.61 15.49 24.98
C THR A 90 25.63 16.18 25.93
N THR A 91 24.44 16.49 25.43
CA THR A 91 23.31 16.85 26.29
C THR A 91 22.58 15.57 26.64
N THR A 92 23.02 14.95 27.73
CA THR A 92 22.21 14.01 28.51
C THR A 92 21.12 14.82 29.21
N THR A 93 19.93 14.88 28.62
CA THR A 93 18.70 15.20 29.34
C THR A 93 17.82 13.97 29.31
N ALA A 94 17.80 13.30 30.46
CA ALA A 94 16.82 12.31 30.83
C ALA A 94 15.40 12.90 30.83
N GLN A 95 14.43 12.01 30.65
CA GLN A 95 12.99 12.17 30.83
C GLN A 95 12.18 12.66 29.63
N ASP A 96 11.84 11.71 28.76
CA ASP A 96 10.43 11.35 28.59
C ASP A 96 10.32 9.82 28.56
N GLN A 97 10.11 9.23 29.74
CA GLN A 97 9.71 7.82 29.83
C GLN A 97 8.19 7.77 29.73
N THR A 98 7.69 7.73 28.50
CA THR A 98 6.42 7.08 28.20
C THR A 98 6.58 6.27 26.92
N THR A 99 6.64 4.94 27.06
CA THR A 99 6.90 3.90 26.04
C THR A 99 8.35 3.79 25.55
N ALA A 100 9.18 3.04 26.29
CA ALA A 100 10.42 2.53 25.72
C ALA A 100 10.06 1.57 24.57
N ALA A 101 10.19 2.04 23.33
CA ALA A 101 10.02 1.20 22.16
C ALA A 101 11.02 0.04 22.22
N LEU A 102 10.53 -1.19 22.06
CA LEU A 102 11.41 -2.36 21.95
C LEU A 102 12.39 -2.17 20.77
N PRO A 103 13.62 -2.70 20.86
CA PRO A 103 14.53 -2.75 19.73
C PRO A 103 13.86 -3.38 18.48
N PRO A 104 14.16 -2.89 17.26
CA PRO A 104 13.47 -3.32 16.03
C PRO A 104 13.73 -4.78 15.65
N ASP A 105 14.75 -5.41 16.23
CA ASP A 105 15.11 -6.82 16.08
C ASP A 105 14.40 -7.75 17.09
N CYS A 106 13.59 -7.19 18.00
CA CYS A 106 12.73 -7.98 18.89
C CYS A 106 11.40 -8.39 18.23
N PRO A 107 10.78 -9.49 18.66
CA PRO A 107 9.41 -9.81 18.27
C PRO A 107 8.44 -8.66 18.59
N PRO A 108 7.49 -8.35 17.70
CA PRO A 108 6.60 -7.21 17.89
C PRO A 108 5.63 -7.44 19.05
N ASP A 109 5.42 -6.41 19.87
CA ASP A 109 4.30 -6.36 20.81
C ASP A 109 2.97 -6.11 20.09
N VAL A 110 1.87 -6.12 20.86
CA VAL A 110 0.51 -5.95 20.31
C VAL A 110 0.33 -4.64 19.55
N GLU A 111 1.02 -3.57 19.97
CA GLU A 111 0.90 -2.27 19.32
C GLU A 111 1.69 -2.21 18.01
N THR A 112 2.92 -2.71 18.01
CA THR A 112 3.77 -2.77 16.82
C THR A 112 3.17 -3.70 15.77
N LEU A 113 2.69 -4.86 16.20
CA LEU A 113 1.95 -5.78 15.34
C LEU A 113 0.67 -5.11 14.78
N GLY A 114 -0.10 -4.44 15.64
CA GLY A 114 -1.32 -3.73 15.25
C GLY A 114 -1.07 -2.64 14.21
N ARG A 115 -0.13 -1.72 14.47
CA ARG A 115 0.23 -0.63 13.54
C ARG A 115 0.72 -1.16 12.19
N SER A 116 1.54 -2.21 12.20
CA SER A 116 2.06 -2.86 10.98
C SER A 116 0.93 -3.50 10.19
N THR A 117 0.00 -4.15 10.88
CA THR A 117 -1.15 -4.82 10.26
C THR A 117 -2.12 -3.82 9.65
N TRP A 118 -2.46 -2.73 10.35
CA TRP A 118 -3.29 -1.68 9.79
C TRP A 118 -2.64 -1.02 8.58
N THR A 119 -1.31 -0.85 8.60
CA THR A 119 -0.58 -0.36 7.42
C THR A 119 -0.76 -1.29 6.23
N LEU A 120 -0.63 -2.60 6.41
CA LEU A 120 -0.90 -3.59 5.36
C LEU A 120 -2.34 -3.52 4.86
N LEU A 121 -3.32 -3.61 5.76
CA LEU A 121 -4.74 -3.67 5.42
C LEU A 121 -5.20 -2.42 4.66
N HIS A 122 -4.85 -1.23 5.14
CA HIS A 122 -5.19 0.02 4.45
C HIS A 122 -4.46 0.17 3.12
N SER A 123 -3.22 -0.34 3.00
CA SER A 123 -2.51 -0.35 1.71
C SER A 123 -3.17 -1.29 0.70
N MET A 124 -3.59 -2.48 1.12
CA MET A 124 -4.39 -3.39 0.28
C MET A 124 -5.66 -2.70 -0.21
N THR A 125 -6.37 -2.01 0.69
CA THR A 125 -7.56 -1.22 0.34
C THR A 125 -7.25 -0.07 -0.64
N ALA A 126 -6.16 0.67 -0.44
CA ALA A 126 -5.74 1.75 -1.34
C ALA A 126 -5.46 1.25 -2.77
N THR A 127 -4.91 0.05 -2.90
CA THR A 127 -4.63 -0.63 -4.18
C THR A 127 -5.81 -1.42 -4.74
N TYR A 128 -6.92 -1.54 -4.00
CA TYR A 128 -8.12 -2.24 -4.47
C TYR A 128 -8.67 -1.57 -5.74
N PRO A 129 -9.25 -2.33 -6.70
CA PRO A 129 -9.76 -1.73 -7.92
C PRO A 129 -10.92 -0.77 -7.64
N ALA A 130 -11.05 0.27 -8.47
CA ALA A 130 -12.16 1.21 -8.37
C ALA A 130 -13.52 0.49 -8.40
N THR A 131 -13.64 -0.52 -9.26
CA THR A 131 -14.75 -1.48 -9.30
C THR A 131 -14.17 -2.90 -9.34
N ALA A 132 -14.54 -3.74 -8.38
CA ALA A 132 -14.02 -5.09 -8.25
C ALA A 132 -14.85 -6.14 -9.00
N THR A 133 -14.18 -7.08 -9.66
CA THR A 133 -14.84 -8.26 -10.23
C THR A 133 -15.39 -9.16 -9.10
N PRO A 134 -16.39 -10.02 -9.39
CA PRO A 134 -16.88 -10.97 -8.38
C PRO A 134 -15.77 -11.84 -7.77
N GLN A 135 -14.78 -12.24 -8.56
CA GLN A 135 -13.63 -12.99 -8.06
C GLN A 135 -12.81 -12.18 -7.05
N GLN A 136 -12.47 -10.92 -7.38
CA GLN A 136 -11.73 -10.03 -6.46
C GLN A 136 -12.50 -9.76 -5.16
N GLN A 137 -13.83 -9.71 -5.22
CA GLN A 137 -14.69 -9.58 -4.03
C GLN A 137 -14.63 -10.85 -3.16
N ASN A 138 -14.69 -12.03 -3.78
CA ASN A 138 -14.60 -13.31 -3.08
C ASN A 138 -13.21 -13.54 -2.47
N ASP A 139 -12.15 -13.18 -3.20
CA ASP A 139 -10.77 -13.28 -2.73
C ASP A 139 -10.55 -12.39 -1.51
N MET A 140 -10.98 -11.13 -1.57
CA MET A 140 -10.83 -10.21 -0.44
C MET A 140 -11.70 -10.62 0.77
N ARG A 141 -12.92 -11.13 0.53
CA ARG A 141 -13.76 -11.67 1.61
C ARG A 141 -13.10 -12.87 2.29
N SER A 142 -12.51 -13.76 1.50
CA SER A 142 -11.77 -14.92 2.00
C SER A 142 -10.53 -14.49 2.78
N PHE A 143 -9.78 -13.51 2.25
CA PHE A 143 -8.64 -12.93 2.94
C PHE A 143 -9.02 -12.36 4.31
N LEU A 144 -10.06 -11.51 4.41
CA LEU A 144 -10.49 -10.93 5.70
C LEU A 144 -10.96 -12.00 6.68
N THR A 145 -11.64 -13.04 6.17
CA THR A 145 -12.08 -14.19 6.97
C THR A 145 -10.89 -14.98 7.53
N LEU A 146 -9.88 -15.24 6.69
CA LEU A 146 -8.66 -15.95 7.09
C LEU A 146 -7.80 -15.09 8.02
N PHE A 147 -7.68 -13.80 7.73
CA PHE A 147 -7.00 -12.82 8.59
C PHE A 147 -7.57 -12.86 10.00
N GLY A 148 -8.90 -12.79 10.15
CA GLY A 148 -9.55 -12.87 11.45
C GLY A 148 -9.34 -14.21 12.18
N LYS A 149 -8.98 -15.29 11.48
CA LYS A 149 -8.65 -16.60 12.08
C LYS A 149 -7.16 -16.74 12.42
N LEU A 150 -6.29 -16.08 11.68
CA LEU A 150 -4.84 -16.24 11.74
C LEU A 150 -4.13 -15.10 12.48
N TYR A 151 -4.84 -14.04 12.84
CA TYR A 151 -4.24 -12.90 13.54
C TYR A 151 -3.66 -13.33 14.91
N PRO A 152 -2.35 -13.13 15.19
CA PRO A 152 -1.67 -13.76 16.33
C PRO A 152 -2.21 -13.38 17.72
N CYS A 153 -2.75 -12.16 17.86
CA CYS A 153 -3.44 -11.75 19.09
C CYS A 153 -4.85 -12.35 19.09
N TRP A 154 -5.06 -13.47 19.78
CA TRP A 154 -6.34 -14.19 19.78
C TRP A 154 -7.51 -13.33 20.25
N VAL A 155 -7.37 -12.52 21.31
CA VAL A 155 -8.43 -11.61 21.78
C VAL A 155 -8.80 -10.58 20.72
N CYS A 156 -7.80 -10.03 20.03
CA CYS A 156 -8.00 -9.06 18.95
C CYS A 156 -8.69 -9.73 17.74
N ALA A 157 -8.30 -10.97 17.44
CA ALA A 157 -8.84 -11.76 16.34
C ALA A 157 -10.31 -12.11 16.59
N ASP A 158 -10.63 -12.58 17.80
CA ASP A 158 -11.99 -12.91 18.24
C ASP A 158 -12.90 -11.69 18.17
N ASP A 159 -12.43 -10.55 18.65
CA ASP A 159 -13.15 -9.29 18.61
C ASP A 159 -13.43 -8.83 17.17
N PHE A 160 -12.44 -8.90 16.28
CA PHE A 160 -12.61 -8.56 14.87
C PHE A 160 -13.61 -9.49 14.17
N ARG A 161 -13.56 -10.81 14.45
CA ARG A 161 -14.53 -11.77 13.91
C ARG A 161 -15.93 -11.50 14.45
N ALA A 162 -16.08 -11.22 15.74
CA ALA A 162 -17.37 -10.88 16.34
C ALA A 162 -17.97 -9.62 15.71
N TRP A 163 -17.16 -8.57 15.54
CA TRP A 163 -17.59 -7.34 14.89
C TRP A 163 -18.05 -7.57 13.45
N MET A 164 -17.27 -8.28 12.63
CA MET A 164 -17.64 -8.57 11.23
C MET A 164 -18.89 -9.46 11.10
N ASN A 165 -19.13 -10.35 12.06
CA ASN A 165 -20.25 -11.29 12.07
C ASN A 165 -21.41 -10.82 12.96
N GLU A 166 -21.46 -9.53 13.28
CA GLU A 166 -22.57 -8.95 14.03
C GLU A 166 -23.92 -9.35 13.37
N PRO A 167 -24.93 -9.80 14.15
CA PRO A 167 -26.15 -10.41 13.62
C PRO A 167 -26.97 -9.56 12.64
N SER A 168 -26.98 -8.23 12.80
CA SER A 168 -27.65 -7.33 11.87
C SER A 168 -26.98 -7.32 10.50
N GLY A 169 -25.71 -7.75 10.41
CA GLY A 169 -24.91 -7.74 9.20
C GLY A 169 -24.43 -6.35 8.80
N ALA A 170 -24.58 -5.34 9.66
CA ALA A 170 -24.15 -3.96 9.39
C ALA A 170 -22.65 -3.86 9.08
N ASN A 171 -21.85 -4.74 9.68
CA ASN A 171 -20.40 -4.75 9.59
C ASN A 171 -19.85 -5.70 8.53
N LYS A 172 -20.71 -6.29 7.67
CA LYS A 172 -20.24 -7.16 6.58
C LYS A 172 -19.29 -6.39 5.64
N PRO A 173 -18.16 -6.99 5.22
CA PRO A 173 -17.25 -6.34 4.29
C PRO A 173 -17.94 -5.88 3.00
N ARG A 174 -17.82 -4.58 2.73
CA ARG A 174 -18.33 -3.90 1.53
C ARG A 174 -17.21 -3.84 0.49
N LEU A 175 -17.28 -4.71 -0.52
CA LEU A 175 -16.14 -5.00 -1.41
C LEU A 175 -16.42 -4.66 -2.87
N LYS A 176 -17.55 -4.04 -3.21
CA LYS A 176 -17.91 -3.77 -4.60
C LYS A 176 -16.96 -2.77 -5.26
N THR A 177 -16.56 -1.76 -4.51
CA THR A 177 -15.69 -0.67 -4.97
C THR A 177 -14.60 -0.37 -3.96
N ARG A 178 -13.49 0.22 -4.42
CA ARG A 178 -12.43 0.71 -3.52
C ARG A 178 -12.96 1.67 -2.47
N THR A 179 -13.85 2.58 -2.85
CA THR A 179 -14.41 3.58 -1.92
C THR A 179 -15.24 2.92 -0.82
N GLU A 180 -16.11 1.97 -1.16
CA GLU A 180 -16.88 1.21 -0.17
C GLU A 180 -15.97 0.42 0.78
N PHE A 181 -14.92 -0.21 0.24
CA PHE A 181 -13.97 -0.98 1.03
C PHE A 181 -13.10 -0.09 1.92
N GLY A 182 -12.65 1.06 1.41
CA GLY A 182 -11.91 2.09 2.16
C GLY A 182 -12.67 2.62 3.35
N THR A 183 -13.94 2.99 3.15
CA THR A 183 -14.80 3.44 4.22
C THR A 183 -15.02 2.32 5.25
N TRP A 184 -15.28 1.08 4.80
CA TRP A 184 -15.45 -0.07 5.70
C TRP A 184 -14.19 -0.37 6.52
N MET A 185 -13.01 -0.33 5.91
CA MET A 185 -11.73 -0.55 6.60
C MET A 185 -11.45 0.55 7.64
N CYS A 186 -11.81 1.79 7.33
CA CYS A 186 -11.73 2.90 8.29
C CYS A 186 -12.69 2.71 9.47
N GLU A 187 -13.95 2.33 9.22
CA GLU A 187 -14.94 2.04 10.26
C GLU A 187 -14.49 0.90 11.18
N ALA A 188 -13.96 -0.19 10.60
CA ALA A 188 -13.40 -1.31 11.35
C ALA A 188 -12.23 -0.88 12.25
N HIS A 189 -11.32 -0.05 11.72
CA HIS A 189 -10.22 0.49 12.52
C HIS A 189 -10.74 1.43 13.63
N ASN A 190 -11.75 2.25 13.34
CA ASN A 190 -12.37 3.13 14.33
C ASN A 190 -13.14 2.39 15.42
N GLU A 191 -13.65 1.19 15.14
CA GLU A 191 -14.18 0.30 16.19
C GLU A 191 -13.10 0.00 17.23
N VAL A 192 -11.91 -0.41 16.76
CA VAL A 192 -10.77 -0.68 17.65
C VAL A 192 -10.33 0.59 18.37
N ASN A 193 -10.28 1.74 17.68
CA ASN A 193 -9.95 3.01 18.32
C ASN A 193 -10.91 3.33 19.48
N ARG A 194 -12.23 3.20 19.26
CA ARG A 194 -13.23 3.43 20.30
C ARG A 194 -13.07 2.49 21.49
N LYS A 195 -12.82 1.19 21.25
CA LYS A 195 -12.56 0.20 22.32
C LYS A 195 -11.31 0.52 23.15
N LEU A 196 -10.29 1.09 22.51
CA LEU A 196 -9.03 1.47 23.15
C LEU A 196 -9.04 2.92 23.69
N GLY A 197 -10.17 3.63 23.63
CA GLY A 197 -10.27 5.03 24.06
C GLY A 197 -9.43 6.01 23.22
N LYS A 198 -9.11 5.65 21.97
CA LYS A 198 -8.38 6.51 21.02
C LYS A 198 -9.36 7.39 20.23
N GLU A 199 -8.84 8.47 19.68
CA GLU A 199 -9.60 9.35 18.80
C GLU A 199 -10.13 8.61 17.57
N VAL A 200 -11.34 8.99 17.13
CA VAL A 200 -11.94 8.49 15.90
C VAL A 200 -11.29 9.20 14.72
N PHE A 201 -10.76 8.43 13.78
CA PHE A 201 -10.21 8.95 12.53
C PHE A 201 -11.34 9.36 11.58
N ASP A 202 -11.22 10.53 10.95
CA ASP A 202 -12.15 10.98 9.92
C ASP A 202 -12.04 10.13 8.66
N CYS A 203 -13.01 9.25 8.43
CA CYS A 203 -13.01 8.37 7.27
C CYS A 203 -13.07 9.12 5.94
N ALA A 204 -13.48 10.38 5.87
CA ALA A 204 -13.37 11.16 4.62
C ALA A 204 -11.91 11.36 4.16
N LYS A 205 -10.94 11.19 5.08
CA LYS A 205 -9.51 11.39 4.84
C LYS A 205 -8.72 10.10 4.63
N TRP A 206 -9.39 8.95 4.53
CA TRP A 206 -8.71 7.65 4.40
C TRP A 206 -7.85 7.60 3.12
N GLU A 207 -8.33 8.16 2.00
CA GLU A 207 -7.58 8.19 0.75
C GLU A 207 -6.32 9.07 0.84
N GLU A 208 -6.43 10.24 1.47
CA GLU A 208 -5.28 11.13 1.68
C GLU A 208 -4.21 10.43 2.53
N ARG A 209 -4.63 9.74 3.58
CA ARG A 209 -3.72 9.03 4.49
C ARG A 209 -3.04 7.82 3.85
N TRP A 210 -3.74 7.06 3.01
CA TRP A 210 -3.29 5.73 2.59
C TRP A 210 -3.01 5.56 1.10
N ARG A 211 -3.45 6.50 0.25
CA ARG A 211 -3.37 6.36 -1.21
C ARG A 211 -2.71 7.55 -1.89
N THR A 212 -3.23 8.75 -1.70
CA THR A 212 -2.85 9.92 -2.52
C THR A 212 -1.78 10.78 -1.87
N GLY A 213 -1.68 10.77 -0.54
CA GLY A 213 -0.98 11.82 0.19
C GLY A 213 -1.93 12.98 0.52
N TRP A 214 -1.50 13.82 1.46
CA TRP A 214 -2.25 14.98 1.93
C TRP A 214 -2.23 16.13 0.92
N LYS A 215 -3.33 16.87 0.83
CA LYS A 215 -3.49 18.00 -0.12
C LYS A 215 -2.54 19.17 0.12
N ASP A 216 -1.95 19.27 1.30
CA ASP A 216 -0.94 20.28 1.63
C ASP A 216 0.44 19.97 1.04
N GLY A 217 0.59 18.85 0.34
CA GLY A 217 1.83 18.46 -0.34
C GLY A 217 2.93 17.94 0.58
N ARG A 218 2.68 17.75 1.89
CA ARG A 218 3.71 17.29 2.84
C ARG A 218 4.23 15.87 2.58
N CYS A 219 3.59 15.16 1.66
CA CYS A 219 3.90 13.79 1.27
C CYS A 219 4.63 13.68 -0.07
N ASP A 220 4.97 14.81 -0.69
CA ASP A 220 5.60 14.92 -2.01
C ASP A 220 7.10 15.25 -1.95
#